data_AF-H2M940-F1
#
_entry.id   AF-H2M940-F1
#
_cell.length_a   1.000
_cell.length_b   1.000
_cell.length_c   1.000
_cell.angle_alpha   90.00
_cell.angle_beta   90.00
_cell.angle_gamma   90.00
#
_symmetry.space_group_name_H-M   'P 1'
#
loop_
_entity.id
_entity.type
_entity.pdbx_description
1 polymer ?
#
loop_
_entity_poly.entity_id
_entity_poly.type
_entity_poly.pdbx_seq_one_letter_code
_entity_poly.pdbx_strand_id
1 'polypeptide(L)'
;MSFWVYCNSCFLSAAADRQLAVTTCGHVICSVCYQKGKQKNCLICSSQCQISPLSDKSSSEVKTLFSDINVVTTKHLTEISKVISFQSRHQRKLLTHYKKRNEKLEETFVKMKQEMQNMAKKLNEQSVYIAKMEKSLQHQSAMAPPVSQMSRASYSAHVQKPGAVSSRPSSQNMPGFHSSQSPSVSRFQGAPLTPELSAFNHRSAWTSPIFKPSSSFRGSMSSLVCPSP
;
A
#
# COMPACT_ATOMS: atom_id res chain seq x y z
N MET A 1 -14.27 33.83 31.67
CA MET A 1 -13.21 32.98 32.27
C MET A 1 -13.87 31.77 32.90
N SER A 2 -13.21 30.62 32.82
CA SER A 2 -13.73 29.35 33.32
C SER A 2 -13.99 29.42 34.82
N PHE A 3 -15.18 29.02 35.26
CA PHE A 3 -15.67 29.16 36.64
C PHE A 3 -14.79 28.42 37.68
N TRP A 4 -14.02 27.43 37.23
CA TRP A 4 -13.13 26.64 38.07
C TRP A 4 -11.81 27.35 38.42
N VAL A 5 -11.50 28.50 37.79
CA VAL A 5 -10.22 29.20 38.00
C VAL A 5 -10.37 30.26 39.09
N TYR A 6 -9.60 30.11 40.16
CA TYR A 6 -9.59 31.00 41.33
C TYR A 6 -8.16 31.31 41.77
N CYS A 7 -8.01 32.36 42.57
CA CYS A 7 -6.73 32.67 43.20
C CYS A 7 -6.40 31.63 44.28
N ASN A 8 -5.21 31.04 44.25
CA ASN A 8 -4.75 30.06 45.24
C ASN A 8 -4.50 30.63 46.65
N SER A 9 -4.50 31.96 46.81
CA SER A 9 -4.30 32.61 48.12
C SER A 9 -5.61 33.03 48.79
N CYS A 10 -6.54 33.64 48.05
CA CYS A 10 -7.81 34.12 48.61
C CYS A 10 -9.03 33.30 48.18
N PHE A 11 -8.87 32.31 47.30
CA PHE A 11 -9.93 31.44 46.78
C PHE A 11 -11.07 32.15 46.04
N LEU A 12 -10.84 33.39 45.61
CA LEU A 12 -11.81 34.15 44.83
C LEU A 12 -11.52 34.08 43.33
N SER A 13 -12.58 34.00 42.53
CA SER A 13 -12.54 34.01 41.07
C SER A 13 -12.21 35.39 40.50
N ALA A 14 -11.97 35.44 39.19
CA ALA A 14 -11.75 36.67 38.45
C ALA A 14 -12.99 37.59 38.49
N ALA A 15 -12.76 38.90 38.60
CA ALA A 15 -13.77 39.96 38.52
C ALA A 15 -13.18 41.18 37.79
N ALA A 16 -14.00 42.20 37.50
CA ALA A 16 -13.55 43.39 36.78
C ALA A 16 -12.37 44.11 37.47
N ASP A 17 -12.38 44.14 38.80
CA ASP A 17 -11.33 44.70 39.66
C ASP A 17 -10.26 43.66 40.07
N ARG A 18 -10.46 42.40 39.69
CA ARG A 18 -9.64 41.26 40.12
C ARG A 18 -9.25 40.39 38.94
N GLN A 19 -8.16 40.78 38.29
CA GLN A 19 -7.56 39.97 37.23
C GLN A 19 -6.71 38.86 37.83
N LEU A 20 -6.67 37.71 37.17
CA LEU A 20 -5.86 36.56 37.56
C LEU A 20 -4.58 36.49 36.71
N ALA A 21 -3.52 35.97 37.29
CA ALA A 21 -2.25 35.68 36.62
C ALA A 21 -1.73 34.32 37.08
N VAL A 22 -1.01 33.62 36.21
CA VAL A 22 -0.37 32.34 36.52
C VAL A 22 1.14 32.53 36.65
N THR A 23 1.73 31.87 37.64
CA THR A 23 3.18 31.82 37.85
C THR A 23 3.79 30.65 37.09
N THR A 24 5.10 30.70 36.81
CA THR A 24 5.84 29.56 36.20
C THR A 24 5.79 28.28 37.04
N CYS A 25 5.57 28.38 38.35
CA CYS A 25 5.36 27.22 39.21
C CYS A 25 3.91 26.69 39.23
N GLY A 26 3.01 27.26 38.42
CA GLY A 26 1.63 26.80 38.25
C GLY A 26 0.60 27.43 39.19
N HIS A 27 1.00 28.22 40.20
CA HIS A 27 0.05 28.91 41.08
C HIS A 27 -0.61 30.09 40.39
N VAL A 28 -1.93 30.23 40.59
CA VAL A 28 -2.76 31.34 40.12
C VAL A 28 -2.96 32.37 41.22
N ILE A 29 -2.62 33.63 40.96
CA ILE A 29 -2.70 34.74 41.92
C ILE A 29 -3.50 35.89 41.32
N CYS A 30 -4.36 36.52 42.12
CA CYS A 30 -5.09 37.71 41.70
C CYS A 30 -4.28 39.00 41.89
N SER A 31 -4.64 40.06 41.16
CA SER A 31 -4.02 41.39 41.25
C SER A 31 -3.91 41.91 42.70
N VAL A 32 -4.94 41.69 43.52
CA VAL A 32 -4.98 42.13 44.92
C VAL A 32 -3.98 41.36 45.79
N CYS A 33 -3.96 40.03 45.71
CA CYS A 33 -3.01 39.21 46.47
C CYS A 33 -1.57 39.44 46.00
N TYR A 34 -1.37 39.67 44.70
CA TYR A 34 -0.06 39.96 44.14
C TYR A 34 0.57 41.22 44.75
N GLN A 35 -0.22 42.29 44.92
CA GLN A 35 0.26 43.54 45.52
C GLN A 35 0.66 43.40 47.00
N LYS A 36 0.09 42.43 47.73
CA LYS A 36 0.44 42.15 49.12
C LYS A 36 1.73 41.33 49.27
N GLY A 37 2.20 40.71 48.18
CA GLY A 37 3.37 39.84 48.17
C GLY A 37 4.68 40.55 47.82
N LYS A 38 5.80 39.84 47.99
CA LYS A 38 7.11 40.29 47.51
C LYS A 38 7.18 40.10 46.00
N GLN A 39 7.57 41.15 45.27
CA GLN A 39 7.73 41.07 43.81
C GLN A 39 8.72 39.95 43.41
N LYS A 40 8.43 39.28 42.28
CA LYS A 40 9.17 38.15 41.69
C LYS A 40 9.12 36.82 42.46
N ASN A 41 8.53 36.78 43.65
CA ASN A 41 8.33 35.54 44.40
C ASN A 41 6.87 35.08 44.31
N CYS A 42 6.66 33.78 44.22
CA CYS A 42 5.32 33.20 44.30
C CYS A 42 4.79 33.32 45.73
N LEU A 43 3.56 33.83 45.87
CA LEU A 43 2.92 34.00 47.18
C LEU A 43 2.59 32.66 47.88
N ILE A 44 2.55 31.55 47.14
CA ILE A 44 2.17 30.24 47.68
C ILE A 44 3.40 29.41 48.08
N CYS A 45 4.36 29.23 47.17
CA CYS A 45 5.53 28.38 47.41
C CYS A 45 6.83 29.16 47.65
N SER A 46 6.80 30.49 47.66
CA SER A 46 7.94 31.39 47.89
C SER A 46 9.09 31.33 46.88
N SER A 47 9.00 30.47 45.85
CA SER A 47 10.01 30.37 44.79
C SER A 47 10.00 31.59 43.87
N GLN A 48 11.14 31.86 43.24
CA GLN A 48 11.22 32.92 42.22
C GLN A 48 10.47 32.48 40.97
N CYS A 49 9.46 33.26 40.55
CA CYS A 49 8.60 32.91 39.43
C CYS A 49 8.38 34.09 38.50
N GLN A 50 8.28 33.81 37.21
CA GLN A 50 7.69 34.76 36.27
C GLN A 50 6.16 34.69 36.37
N ILE A 51 5.51 35.83 36.21
CA ILE A 51 4.05 35.96 36.32
C ILE A 51 3.51 36.37 34.95
N SER A 52 2.60 35.57 34.44
CA SER A 52 1.92 35.80 33.17
C SER A 52 0.45 36.12 33.43
N PRO A 53 -0.06 37.30 33.05
CA PRO A 53 -1.48 37.61 33.17
C PRO A 53 -2.33 36.58 32.44
N LEU A 54 -3.43 36.15 33.05
CA LEU A 54 -4.49 35.39 32.38
C LEU A 54 -5.42 36.40 31.75
N SER A 55 -5.28 36.61 30.44
CA SER A 55 -6.05 37.59 29.68
C SER A 55 -6.15 37.16 28.23
N ASP A 56 -6.87 37.94 27.43
CA ASP A 56 -6.94 37.72 25.98
C ASP A 56 -5.58 37.93 25.29
N LYS A 57 -4.56 38.45 25.99
CA LYS A 57 -3.19 38.60 25.47
C LYS A 57 -2.25 37.46 25.85
N SER A 58 -2.70 36.49 26.65
CA SER A 58 -1.87 35.33 27.02
C SER A 58 -1.49 34.49 25.79
N SER A 59 -0.36 33.78 25.87
CA SER A 59 0.07 32.85 24.81
C SER A 59 -0.96 31.75 24.58
N SER A 60 -0.96 31.14 23.39
CA SER A 60 -1.91 30.07 23.06
C SER A 60 -1.80 28.89 24.04
N GLU A 61 -0.59 28.53 24.44
CA GLU A 61 -0.34 27.42 25.37
C GLU A 61 -0.97 27.69 26.74
N VAL A 62 -0.73 28.87 27.31
CA VAL A 62 -1.33 29.28 28.58
C VAL A 62 -2.86 29.32 28.47
N LYS A 63 -3.40 29.89 27.39
CA LYS A 63 -4.86 29.90 27.17
C LYS A 63 -5.46 28.50 27.12
N THR A 64 -4.79 27.55 26.49
CA THR A 64 -5.25 26.15 26.41
C THR A 64 -5.36 25.52 27.80
N LEU A 65 -4.42 25.78 28.71
CA LEU A 65 -4.46 25.25 30.08
C LEU A 65 -5.70 25.68 30.87
N PHE A 66 -6.23 26.87 30.58
CA PHE A 66 -7.41 27.43 31.27
C PHE A 66 -8.69 27.37 30.43
N SER A 67 -8.65 26.79 29.23
CA SER A 67 -9.82 26.62 28.37
C SER A 67 -10.74 25.52 28.91
N ASP A 68 -12.00 25.54 28.46
CA ASP A 68 -12.93 24.45 28.75
C ASP A 68 -12.41 23.13 28.18
N ILE A 69 -12.44 22.06 28.98
CA ILE A 69 -11.94 20.75 28.58
C ILE A 69 -12.67 20.19 27.35
N ASN A 70 -13.96 20.48 27.21
CA ASN A 70 -14.75 20.05 26.06
C ASN A 70 -14.27 20.76 24.80
N VAL A 71 -13.94 22.05 24.88
CA VAL A 71 -13.41 22.81 23.73
C VAL A 71 -12.07 22.24 23.27
N VAL A 72 -11.15 21.97 24.21
CA VAL A 72 -9.84 21.38 23.91
C VAL A 72 -10.01 19.97 23.32
N THR A 73 -10.86 19.16 23.92
CA THR A 73 -11.16 17.79 23.48
C THR A 73 -11.76 17.78 22.08
N THR A 74 -12.81 18.58 21.83
CA THR A 74 -13.46 18.66 20.52
C THR A 74 -12.49 19.12 19.45
N LYS A 75 -11.62 20.09 19.72
CA LYS A 75 -10.60 20.54 18.76
C LYS A 75 -9.70 19.38 18.34
N HIS A 76 -9.09 18.69 19.30
CA HIS A 76 -8.15 17.60 18.99
C HIS A 76 -8.84 16.38 18.37
N LEU A 77 -10.02 15.98 18.86
CA LEU A 77 -10.80 14.91 18.24
C LEU A 77 -11.15 15.25 16.79
N THR A 78 -11.54 16.49 16.51
CA THR A 78 -11.84 16.93 15.14
C THR A 78 -10.62 16.84 14.22
N GLU A 79 -9.44 17.23 14.70
CA GLU A 79 -8.19 17.11 13.95
C GLU A 79 -7.85 15.64 13.66
N ILE A 80 -7.97 14.77 14.66
CA ILE A 80 -7.75 13.32 14.52
C ILE A 80 -8.76 12.71 13.53
N SER A 81 -10.04 13.04 13.64
CA SER A 81 -11.09 12.55 12.74
C SER A 81 -10.85 12.95 11.28
N LYS A 82 -10.31 14.15 11.03
CA LYS A 82 -9.91 14.58 9.68
C LYS A 82 -8.80 13.70 9.11
N VAL A 83 -7.78 13.40 9.92
CA VAL A 83 -6.67 12.53 9.52
C VAL A 83 -7.18 11.13 9.20
N ILE A 84 -7.99 10.54 10.09
CA ILE A 84 -8.59 9.21 9.88
C ILE A 84 -9.42 9.21 8.59
N SER A 85 -10.28 10.19 8.40
CA SER A 85 -11.15 10.27 7.21
C SER A 85 -10.35 10.35 5.91
N PHE A 86 -9.25 11.12 5.91
CA PHE A 86 -8.34 11.18 4.78
C PHE A 86 -7.69 9.82 4.49
N GLN A 87 -7.14 9.18 5.53
CA GLN A 87 -6.47 7.89 5.41
C GLN A 87 -7.43 6.81 4.91
N SER A 88 -8.63 6.71 5.49
CA SER A 88 -9.66 5.75 5.05
C SER A 88 -10.07 5.96 3.59
N ARG A 89 -10.21 7.23 3.15
CA ARG A 89 -10.51 7.54 1.76
C ARG A 89 -9.37 7.14 0.82
N HIS A 90 -8.12 7.36 1.22
CA HIS A 90 -6.96 6.96 0.43
C HIS A 90 -6.85 5.43 0.32
N GLN A 91 -6.98 4.72 1.45
CA GLN A 91 -7.01 3.25 1.49
C GLN A 91 -8.13 2.69 0.61
N ARG A 92 -9.34 3.27 0.67
CA ARG A 92 -10.46 2.84 -0.17
C ARG A 92 -10.14 2.97 -1.66
N LYS A 93 -9.54 4.08 -2.08
CA LYS A 93 -9.12 4.26 -3.49
C LYS A 93 -8.12 3.19 -3.93
N LEU A 94 -7.15 2.86 -3.06
CA LEU A 94 -6.16 1.81 -3.34
C LEU A 94 -6.83 0.44 -3.49
N LEU A 95 -7.73 0.09 -2.57
CA LEU A 95 -8.48 -1.16 -2.61
C LEU A 95 -9.36 -1.25 -3.87
N THR A 96 -10.07 -0.18 -4.22
CA THR A 96 -10.87 -0.13 -5.46
C THR A 96 -10.02 -0.32 -6.70
N HIS A 97 -8.81 0.28 -6.75
CA HIS A 97 -7.89 0.08 -7.87
C HIS A 97 -7.48 -1.40 -8.02
N TYR A 98 -7.07 -2.05 -6.94
CA TYR A 98 -6.66 -3.45 -7.00
C TYR A 98 -7.83 -4.40 -7.28
N LYS A 99 -9.03 -4.10 -6.73
CA LYS A 99 -10.25 -4.85 -7.06
C LYS A 99 -10.51 -4.82 -8.57
N LYS A 100 -10.49 -3.63 -9.18
CA LYS A 100 -10.69 -3.46 -10.63
C LYS A 100 -9.59 -4.15 -11.45
N ARG A 101 -8.34 -4.10 -10.98
CA ARG A 101 -7.22 -4.80 -11.65
C ARG A 101 -7.43 -6.30 -11.63
N ASN A 102 -7.85 -6.86 -10.49
CA ASN A 102 -8.09 -8.28 -10.34
C ASN A 102 -9.27 -8.74 -11.20
N GLU A 103 -10.38 -7.98 -11.24
CA GLU A 103 -11.52 -8.25 -12.13
C GLU A 103 -11.08 -8.33 -13.60
N LYS A 104 -10.26 -7.37 -14.07
CA LYS A 104 -9.73 -7.39 -15.44
C LYS A 104 -8.81 -8.60 -15.72
N LEU A 105 -7.99 -8.98 -14.75
CA LEU A 105 -7.13 -10.16 -14.87
C LEU A 105 -7.97 -11.45 -14.95
N GLU A 106 -9.01 -11.56 -14.13
CA GLU A 106 -9.93 -12.69 -14.15
C GLU A 106 -10.66 -12.79 -15.49
N GLU A 107 -11.20 -11.68 -16.01
CA GLU A 107 -11.84 -11.65 -17.34
C GLU A 107 -10.88 -12.11 -18.45
N THR A 108 -9.62 -11.69 -18.39
CA THR A 108 -8.60 -12.08 -19.37
C THR A 108 -8.26 -13.56 -19.26
N PHE A 109 -8.16 -14.07 -18.02
CA PHE A 109 -7.91 -15.48 -17.76
C PHE A 109 -9.04 -16.37 -18.28
N VAL A 110 -10.30 -16.00 -18.04
CA VAL A 110 -11.47 -16.72 -18.55
C VAL A 110 -11.47 -16.77 -20.08
N LYS A 111 -11.17 -15.65 -20.76
CA LYS A 111 -11.07 -15.60 -22.23
C LYS A 111 -9.95 -16.51 -22.75
N MET A 112 -8.76 -16.44 -22.16
CA MET A 112 -7.62 -17.28 -22.55
C MET A 112 -7.93 -18.76 -22.36
N LYS A 113 -8.62 -19.13 -21.27
CA LYS A 113 -9.07 -20.50 -21.03
C LYS A 113 -10.04 -20.98 -22.11
N GLN A 114 -10.99 -20.13 -22.51
CA GLN A 114 -11.95 -20.46 -23.58
C GLN A 114 -11.27 -20.65 -24.93
N GLU A 115 -10.33 -19.76 -25.28
CA GLU A 115 -9.54 -19.87 -26.51
C GLU A 115 -8.69 -21.16 -26.52
N MET A 116 -8.06 -21.48 -25.40
CA MET A 116 -7.29 -22.73 -25.24
C MET A 116 -8.15 -23.97 -25.44
N GLN A 117 -9.36 -24.00 -24.85
CA GLN A 117 -10.31 -25.10 -25.05
C GLN A 117 -10.76 -25.22 -26.50
N ASN A 118 -11.03 -24.10 -27.17
CA ASN A 118 -11.41 -24.07 -28.58
C ASN A 118 -10.28 -24.57 -29.49
N MET A 119 -9.03 -24.17 -29.21
CA MET A 119 -7.86 -24.66 -29.94
C MET A 119 -7.63 -26.16 -29.73
N ALA A 120 -7.77 -26.65 -28.49
CA ALA A 120 -7.67 -28.08 -28.19
C ALA A 120 -8.72 -28.91 -28.97
N LYS A 121 -9.95 -28.40 -29.07
CA LYS A 121 -11.00 -29.05 -29.88
C LYS A 121 -10.63 -29.13 -31.36
N LYS A 122 -10.17 -28.02 -31.95
CA LYS A 122 -9.74 -27.98 -33.36
C LYS A 122 -8.56 -28.92 -33.64
N LEU A 123 -7.57 -28.96 -32.73
CA LEU A 123 -6.45 -29.89 -32.85
C LEU A 123 -6.91 -31.35 -32.82
N ASN A 124 -7.85 -31.69 -31.93
CA ASN A 124 -8.42 -33.03 -31.88
C ASN A 124 -9.20 -33.38 -33.17
N GLU A 125 -10.01 -32.47 -33.69
CA GLU A 125 -10.72 -32.65 -34.96
C GLU A 125 -9.76 -32.87 -36.13
N GLN A 126 -8.69 -32.07 -36.23
CA GLN A 126 -7.65 -32.24 -37.24
C GLN A 126 -6.91 -33.59 -37.09
N SER A 127 -6.57 -33.98 -35.86
CA SER A 127 -5.92 -35.27 -35.59
C SER A 127 -6.79 -36.46 -36.02
N VAL A 128 -8.10 -36.41 -35.74
CA VAL A 128 -9.05 -37.45 -36.16
C VAL A 128 -9.16 -37.50 -37.69
N TYR A 129 -9.21 -36.34 -38.35
CA TYR A 129 -9.27 -36.27 -39.81
C TYR A 129 -8.01 -36.84 -40.48
N ILE A 130 -6.82 -36.47 -39.98
CA ILE A 130 -5.54 -36.99 -40.48
C ILE A 130 -5.50 -38.51 -40.34
N ALA A 131 -5.83 -39.05 -39.16
CA ALA A 131 -5.84 -40.51 -38.93
C ALA A 131 -6.80 -41.25 -39.89
N LYS A 132 -7.95 -40.64 -40.22
CA LYS A 132 -8.90 -41.20 -41.21
C LYS A 132 -8.31 -41.21 -42.62
N MET A 133 -7.64 -40.12 -43.01
CA MET A 133 -6.98 -40.01 -44.32
C MET A 133 -5.82 -41.02 -44.45
N GLU A 134 -4.98 -41.15 -43.42
CA GLU A 134 -3.88 -42.12 -43.36
C GLU A 134 -4.38 -43.56 -43.51
N LYS A 135 -5.45 -43.93 -42.80
CA LYS A 135 -6.06 -45.26 -42.93
C LYS A 135 -6.59 -45.53 -44.34
N SER A 136 -7.16 -44.51 -44.98
CA SER A 136 -7.68 -44.61 -46.36
C SER A 136 -6.54 -44.78 -47.38
N LEU A 137 -5.42 -44.09 -47.19
CA LEU A 137 -4.23 -44.22 -48.03
C LEU A 137 -3.57 -45.60 -47.87
N GLN A 138 -3.48 -46.12 -46.65
CA GLN A 138 -2.99 -47.48 -46.39
C GLN A 138 -3.86 -48.53 -47.10
N HIS A 139 -5.19 -48.40 -47.05
CA HIS A 139 -6.09 -49.31 -47.77
C HIS A 139 -5.92 -49.23 -49.30
N GLN A 140 -5.73 -48.04 -49.89
CA GLN A 140 -5.44 -47.92 -51.32
C GLN A 140 -4.10 -48.55 -51.70
N SER A 141 -3.06 -48.36 -50.89
CA SER A 141 -1.74 -48.95 -51.16
C SER A 141 -1.72 -50.49 -51.07
N ALA A 142 -2.60 -51.08 -50.24
CA ALA A 142 -2.74 -52.53 -50.13
C ALA A 142 -3.53 -53.17 -51.30
N MET A 143 -4.28 -52.38 -52.08
CA MET A 143 -5.10 -52.84 -53.20
C MET A 143 -4.48 -52.53 -54.58
N ALA A 144 -3.32 -51.86 -54.62
CA ALA A 144 -2.58 -51.62 -55.86
C ALA A 144 -1.81 -52.88 -56.31
N PRO A 145 -1.75 -53.20 -57.62
CA PRO A 145 -0.94 -54.33 -58.09
C PRO A 145 0.55 -54.07 -57.82
N PRO A 146 1.39 -55.11 -57.64
CA PRO A 146 2.83 -54.92 -57.53
C PRO A 146 3.34 -54.36 -58.86
N VAL A 147 3.70 -53.08 -58.89
CA VAL A 147 4.39 -52.50 -60.04
C VAL A 147 5.80 -53.07 -60.06
N SER A 148 6.05 -53.92 -61.05
CA SER A 148 7.33 -54.58 -61.32
C SER A 148 8.50 -53.59 -61.25
N GLN A 149 9.46 -53.87 -60.37
CA GLN A 149 10.81 -53.33 -60.48
C GLN A 149 11.39 -53.76 -61.81
N MET A 150 11.55 -52.81 -62.73
CA MET A 150 12.31 -53.06 -63.96
C MET A 150 13.78 -52.73 -63.68
N SER A 151 14.56 -53.80 -63.54
CA SER A 151 16.02 -53.79 -63.46
C SER A 151 16.63 -53.06 -64.64
N ARG A 152 17.38 -51.98 -64.40
CA ARG A 152 18.41 -51.51 -65.33
C ARG A 152 19.75 -52.09 -64.88
N ALA A 153 20.29 -52.97 -65.70
CA ALA A 153 21.61 -53.56 -65.54
C ALA A 153 22.72 -52.51 -65.75
N SER A 154 23.59 -52.45 -64.73
CA SER A 154 25.06 -52.34 -64.76
C SER A 154 25.77 -51.58 -65.91
N TYR A 155 26.45 -50.50 -65.53
CA TYR A 155 27.84 -50.26 -65.97
C TYR A 155 28.69 -50.09 -64.71
N SER A 156 29.75 -50.91 -64.62
CA SER A 156 30.73 -50.94 -63.55
C SER A 156 31.73 -49.79 -63.70
N ALA A 157 32.01 -49.08 -62.62
CA ALA A 157 33.28 -48.38 -62.42
C ALA A 157 33.58 -48.28 -60.91
N HIS A 158 34.31 -49.29 -60.42
CA HIS A 158 35.39 -49.24 -59.43
C HIS A 158 35.39 -48.25 -58.22
N VAL A 159 35.67 -48.83 -57.03
CA VAL A 159 36.61 -48.34 -55.97
C VAL A 159 36.04 -47.22 -55.05
N GLN A 160 36.02 -47.25 -53.71
CA GLN A 160 36.59 -48.07 -52.62
C GLN A 160 35.77 -47.85 -51.30
N LYS A 161 35.80 -48.83 -50.39
CA LYS A 161 35.43 -48.78 -48.94
C LYS A 161 36.60 -48.17 -48.10
N PRO A 162 36.53 -47.90 -46.76
CA PRO A 162 35.78 -48.57 -45.66
C PRO A 162 35.16 -47.58 -44.62
N GLY A 163 34.53 -47.90 -43.48
CA GLY A 163 34.26 -49.11 -42.69
C GLY A 163 33.29 -48.72 -41.52
N ALA A 164 32.29 -49.55 -41.23
CA ALA A 164 32.08 -50.34 -40.00
C ALA A 164 31.91 -49.56 -38.66
N VAL A 165 30.78 -49.82 -37.95
CA VAL A 165 30.56 -50.19 -36.51
C VAL A 165 29.09 -49.84 -36.16
N SER A 166 28.15 -50.80 -36.09
CA SER A 166 27.67 -51.61 -34.94
C SER A 166 26.71 -50.94 -33.94
N SER A 167 25.56 -51.63 -33.75
CA SER A 167 24.77 -51.87 -32.52
C SER A 167 23.85 -50.81 -31.88
N ARG A 168 22.53 -51.10 -32.01
CA ARG A 168 21.40 -51.13 -31.03
C ARG A 168 20.96 -49.86 -30.23
N PRO A 169 19.66 -49.77 -29.85
CA PRO A 169 19.05 -48.55 -29.29
C PRO A 169 19.00 -48.56 -27.74
N SER A 170 19.00 -47.37 -27.13
CA SER A 170 18.57 -47.18 -25.74
C SER A 170 18.03 -45.77 -25.51
N SER A 171 17.16 -45.70 -24.50
CA SER A 171 16.25 -44.61 -24.13
C SER A 171 16.91 -43.40 -23.47
N GLN A 172 16.08 -42.36 -23.25
CA GLN A 172 16.22 -41.20 -22.35
C GLN A 172 16.78 -39.91 -22.96
N ASN A 173 15.91 -38.89 -23.14
CA ASN A 173 15.93 -37.65 -22.33
C ASN A 173 14.95 -36.57 -22.82
N MET A 174 14.15 -36.04 -21.89
CA MET A 174 13.53 -34.70 -21.92
C MET A 174 14.50 -33.68 -21.32
N PRO A 175 14.50 -32.41 -21.73
CA PRO A 175 13.85 -31.33 -20.93
C PRO A 175 13.32 -30.17 -21.82
N GLY A 176 12.55 -29.17 -21.38
CA GLY A 176 12.06 -28.75 -20.06
C GLY A 176 11.19 -27.48 -20.24
N PHE A 177 10.11 -27.37 -19.46
CA PHE A 177 9.18 -26.23 -19.44
C PHE A 177 9.71 -25.09 -18.57
N HIS A 178 9.55 -23.84 -19.04
CA HIS A 178 9.92 -22.63 -18.33
C HIS A 178 8.93 -22.33 -17.20
N SER A 179 9.49 -22.04 -16.03
CA SER A 179 8.81 -21.80 -14.76
C SER A 179 8.21 -20.40 -14.67
N SER A 180 6.90 -20.30 -14.42
CA SER A 180 6.21 -19.09 -13.99
C SER A 180 6.27 -18.97 -12.47
N GLN A 181 7.01 -17.99 -11.96
CA GLN A 181 7.09 -17.67 -10.54
C GLN A 181 5.85 -16.88 -10.09
N SER A 182 5.16 -17.40 -9.08
CA SER A 182 4.13 -16.71 -8.28
C SER A 182 4.79 -16.07 -7.05
N PRO A 183 4.42 -14.84 -6.63
CA PRO A 183 4.88 -14.32 -5.36
C PRO A 183 3.93 -14.73 -4.23
N SER A 184 4.41 -15.58 -3.33
CA SER A 184 3.79 -15.88 -2.05
C SER A 184 3.94 -14.68 -1.10
N VAL A 185 2.82 -14.19 -0.57
CA VAL A 185 2.78 -13.20 0.52
C VAL A 185 3.17 -13.93 1.81
N SER A 186 4.37 -13.67 2.33
CA SER A 186 4.78 -14.18 3.63
C SER A 186 4.35 -13.24 4.77
N ARG A 187 3.91 -13.91 5.82
CA ARG A 187 3.26 -13.49 7.06
C ARG A 187 4.12 -12.54 7.90
N PHE A 188 3.48 -11.48 8.43
CA PHE A 188 3.97 -10.65 9.54
C PHE A 188 4.22 -11.51 10.78
N GLN A 189 5.42 -11.38 11.39
CA GLN A 189 5.63 -11.63 12.81
C GLN A 189 6.93 -10.95 13.30
N GLY A 190 6.78 -10.04 14.27
CA GLY A 190 7.74 -9.72 15.35
C GLY A 190 9.10 -9.10 15.02
N ALA A 191 9.32 -7.85 15.47
CA ALA A 191 10.67 -7.30 15.71
C ALA A 191 11.41 -8.11 16.79
N PRO A 192 12.77 -8.13 16.84
CA PRO A 192 13.52 -7.04 17.49
C PRO A 192 14.95 -6.73 16.96
N LEU A 193 15.36 -5.49 17.28
CA LEU A 193 16.71 -4.94 17.59
C LEU A 193 17.86 -4.96 16.54
N THR A 194 18.33 -3.76 16.25
CA THR A 194 19.57 -3.37 15.53
C THR A 194 20.84 -3.89 16.19
N PRO A 195 21.96 -4.06 15.44
CA PRO A 195 22.93 -2.96 15.31
C PRO A 195 23.48 -2.72 13.88
N GLU A 196 23.95 -1.48 13.71
CA GLU A 196 24.68 -0.87 12.58
C GLU A 196 25.70 -1.74 11.82
N LEU A 197 25.77 -1.59 10.48
CA LEU A 197 26.92 -0.97 9.79
C LEU A 197 26.65 -0.73 8.28
N SER A 198 26.81 0.53 7.88
CA SER A 198 27.36 1.05 6.62
C SER A 198 26.93 0.51 5.23
N ALA A 199 26.42 1.48 4.45
CA ALA A 199 26.72 1.75 3.04
C ALA A 199 26.13 0.82 1.95
N PHE A 200 24.99 1.23 1.38
CA PHE A 200 24.82 1.27 -0.07
C PHE A 200 23.95 2.46 -0.47
N ASN A 201 24.62 3.50 -0.98
CA ASN A 201 24.01 4.64 -1.63
C ASN A 201 23.43 4.21 -2.99
N HIS A 202 22.10 4.21 -3.12
CA HIS A 202 21.47 4.48 -4.40
C HIS A 202 20.41 5.57 -4.20
N ARG A 203 20.77 6.79 -4.62
CA ARG A 203 19.85 7.92 -4.76
C ARG A 203 18.84 7.60 -5.86
N SER A 204 17.65 7.17 -5.47
CA SER A 204 16.46 7.29 -6.31
C SER A 204 16.10 8.77 -6.36
N ALA A 205 16.41 9.44 -7.47
CA ALA A 205 16.03 10.82 -7.72
C ALA A 205 14.51 10.93 -7.93
N TRP A 206 13.73 10.75 -6.87
CA TRP A 206 12.35 11.19 -6.79
C TRP A 206 12.36 12.69 -6.48
N THR A 207 12.45 13.53 -7.51
CA THR A 207 12.07 14.94 -7.38
C THR A 207 10.55 15.01 -7.29
N SER A 208 10.04 15.10 -6.06
CA SER A 208 8.62 15.33 -5.80
C SER A 208 8.13 16.57 -6.54
N PRO A 209 7.07 16.50 -7.37
CA PRO A 209 6.42 17.71 -7.84
C PRO A 209 5.83 18.43 -6.62
N ILE A 210 6.21 19.70 -6.45
CA ILE A 210 5.63 20.58 -5.44
C ILE A 210 4.14 20.68 -5.75
N PHE A 211 3.32 19.87 -5.06
CA PHE A 211 1.87 19.97 -5.12
C PHE A 211 1.48 21.29 -4.46
N LYS A 212 1.27 22.33 -5.28
CA LYS A 212 0.56 23.54 -4.86
C LYS A 212 -0.92 23.19 -4.85
N PRO A 213 -1.59 23.03 -3.70
CA PRO A 213 -3.01 22.75 -3.69
C PRO A 213 -3.75 23.94 -4.34
N SER A 214 -4.54 23.65 -5.38
CA SER A 214 -5.45 24.60 -6.00
C SER A 214 -6.47 25.12 -4.97
N SER A 215 -6.82 26.41 -5.05
CA SER A 215 -7.81 27.07 -4.17
C SER A 215 -9.18 26.39 -4.16
N SER A 216 -9.48 25.58 -5.19
CA SER A 216 -10.69 24.77 -5.28
C SER A 216 -10.78 23.62 -4.25
N PHE A 217 -9.68 23.25 -3.59
CA PHE A 217 -9.71 22.21 -2.53
C PHE A 217 -10.42 22.65 -1.25
N ARG A 218 -10.71 23.96 -1.06
CA ARG A 218 -11.46 24.47 0.10
C ARG A 218 -12.98 24.35 -0.05
N GLY A 219 -13.51 24.24 -1.27
CA GLY A 219 -14.96 24.28 -1.52
C GLY A 219 -15.69 22.94 -1.35
N SER A 220 -14.98 21.81 -1.44
CA SER A 220 -15.59 20.47 -1.45
C SER A 220 -15.66 19.81 -0.06
N MET A 221 -15.83 20.61 1.00
CA MET A 221 -16.03 20.11 2.37
C MET A 221 -17.48 20.30 2.87
N SER A 222 -18.36 20.95 2.08
CA SER A 222 -19.70 21.35 2.55
C SER A 222 -20.81 20.34 2.29
N SER A 223 -20.56 19.20 1.65
CA SER A 223 -21.60 18.16 1.43
C SER A 223 -21.30 16.93 2.29
N LEU A 224 -21.46 17.07 3.61
CA LEU A 224 -21.41 15.97 4.56
C LEU A 224 -22.77 15.85 5.25
N VAL A 225 -23.72 15.25 4.55
CA VAL A 225 -24.86 14.57 5.18
C VAL A 225 -24.80 13.12 4.71
N CYS A 226 -24.44 12.23 5.62
CA CYS A 226 -24.72 10.80 5.48
C CYS A 226 -26.05 10.53 6.20
N PRO A 227 -26.97 9.72 5.65
CA PRO A 227 -28.13 9.28 6.40
C PRO A 227 -27.72 8.23 7.44
N SER A 228 -28.34 8.30 8.61
CA SER A 228 -28.25 7.32 9.70
C SER A 228 -29.05 6.05 9.39
N PRO A 229 -28.74 4.92 10.06
CA PRO A 229 -29.05 3.56 9.61
C PRO A 229 -30.54 3.18 9.64
#